data_AF-A0A4Q5QUL7-F1
#
_entry.id   AF-A0A4Q5QUL7-F1
#
_cell.length_a   1.000
_cell.length_b   1.000
_cell.length_c   1.000
_cell.angle_alpha   90.00
_cell.angle_beta   90.00
_cell.angle_gamma   90.00
#
_symmetry.space_group_name_H-M   'P 1'
#
loop_
_entity.id
_entity.type
_entity.pdbx_description
1 polymer ?
#
loop_
_entity_poly.entity_id
_entity_poly.type
_entity_poly.pdbx_seq_one_letter_code
_entity_poly.pdbx_strand_id
1 'polypeptide(L)'
;QVEELPDAGKYTADMRVNAPLPMPELTMLPADKAYAYVLEHAGATLPKRDPVDTRVITQVRTGKIDYIKDVKLPDTQFKHRRLPIDSYKNGIITDPSQVGGYPTYAGKPYADADKDGMPDDYEKKNGLDAKNAADAGAIAKNGYANIENYLNSLVDVKDVKPVGGVEMGNGLTKM
;
A
#
# COMPACT_ATOMS: atom_id res chain seq x y z
N GLN A 1 35.15 -4.02 8.66
CA GLN A 1 34.23 -4.86 9.45
C GLN A 1 34.57 -4.65 10.91
N VAL A 2 33.58 -4.30 11.75
CA VAL A 2 33.78 -3.77 13.12
C VAL A 2 33.54 -4.87 14.19
N GLU A 3 33.02 -6.03 13.78
CA GLU A 3 32.62 -7.14 14.66
C GLU A 3 33.75 -7.76 15.48
N GLU A 4 34.99 -7.70 15.02
CA GLU A 4 36.13 -8.33 15.70
C GLU A 4 36.89 -7.38 16.66
N LEU A 5 36.45 -6.12 16.78
CA LEU A 5 37.11 -5.11 17.61
C LEU A 5 36.40 -4.95 18.97
N PRO A 6 37.12 -4.97 20.11
CA PRO A 6 36.55 -4.56 21.39
C PRO A 6 36.03 -3.13 21.28
N ASP A 7 34.75 -2.93 21.61
CA ASP A 7 34.05 -1.64 21.61
C ASP A 7 34.14 -0.83 20.31
N ALA A 8 34.15 -1.46 19.12
CA ALA A 8 34.24 -0.79 17.81
C ALA A 8 35.53 0.03 17.56
N GLY A 9 36.51 -0.03 18.47
CA GLY A 9 37.84 0.57 18.32
C GLY A 9 37.83 2.06 17.98
N LYS A 10 38.43 2.44 16.84
CA LYS A 10 38.49 3.85 16.42
C LYS A 10 37.14 4.43 15.98
N TYR A 11 36.14 3.59 15.72
CA TYR A 11 34.83 4.00 15.22
C TYR A 11 33.83 4.31 16.35
N THR A 12 34.18 4.04 17.61
CA THR A 12 33.31 4.31 18.76
C THR A 12 32.91 5.78 18.85
N ALA A 13 33.85 6.70 18.55
CA ALA A 13 33.58 8.14 18.54
C ALA A 13 32.64 8.54 17.39
N ASP A 14 32.70 7.86 16.25
CA ASP A 14 31.85 8.11 15.09
C ASP A 14 30.45 7.48 15.25
N MET A 15 30.33 6.39 16.00
CA MET A 15 29.06 5.69 16.27
C MET A 15 28.34 6.21 17.52
N ARG A 16 29.05 6.94 18.39
CA ARG A 16 28.49 7.48 19.65
C ARG A 16 27.66 8.72 19.37
N VAL A 17 26.34 8.59 19.51
CA VAL A 17 25.42 9.72 19.48
C VAL A 17 25.10 10.14 20.92
N ASN A 18 25.50 11.36 21.31
CA ASN A 18 25.30 11.87 22.68
C ASN A 18 23.89 12.46 22.91
N ALA A 19 23.07 12.55 21.87
CA ALA A 19 21.71 13.03 21.91
C ALA A 19 20.80 12.07 21.14
N PRO A 20 19.51 11.97 21.50
CA PRO A 20 18.55 11.22 20.70
C PRO A 20 18.55 11.72 19.26
N LEU A 21 18.51 10.79 18.30
CA LEU A 21 18.32 11.16 16.90
C LEU A 21 16.98 11.91 16.76
N PRO A 22 16.92 12.98 15.94
CA PRO A 22 15.68 13.69 15.70
C PRO A 22 14.62 12.70 15.19
N MET A 23 13.55 12.54 15.97
CA MET A 23 12.43 11.71 15.55
C MET A 23 11.63 12.49 14.50
N PRO A 24 11.24 11.87 13.37
CA PRO A 24 10.30 12.50 12.46
C PRO A 24 8.97 12.77 13.18
N GLU A 25 8.27 13.84 12.78
CA GLU A 25 6.93 14.10 13.31
C GLU A 25 5.99 12.94 12.95
N LEU A 26 5.48 12.26 13.97
CA LEU A 26 4.51 11.17 13.81
C LEU A 26 3.12 11.71 14.06
N THR A 27 2.20 11.35 13.18
CA THR A 27 0.80 11.70 13.36
C THR A 27 0.08 10.62 14.15
N MET A 28 -0.47 11.01 15.30
CA MET A 28 -1.19 10.12 16.20
C MET A 28 -2.68 10.16 15.86
N LEU A 29 -3.25 9.01 15.50
CA LEU A 29 -4.68 8.86 15.28
C LEU A 29 -5.32 8.11 16.46
N PRO A 30 -6.36 8.67 17.10
CA PRO A 30 -7.11 7.97 18.14
C PRO A 30 -7.65 6.62 17.65
N ALA A 31 -7.64 5.62 18.53
CA ALA A 31 -7.97 4.23 18.18
C ALA A 31 -9.40 4.07 17.63
N ASP A 32 -10.35 4.88 18.11
CA ASP A 32 -11.74 4.93 17.64
C ASP A 32 -11.85 5.44 16.19
N LYS A 33 -10.97 6.36 15.78
CA LYS A 33 -10.91 6.90 14.42
C LYS A 33 -10.04 6.08 13.48
N ALA A 34 -9.05 5.36 14.00
CA ALA A 34 -8.11 4.57 13.23
C ALA A 34 -8.80 3.55 12.33
N TYR A 35 -9.81 2.86 12.84
CA TYR A 35 -10.55 1.85 12.08
C TYR A 35 -11.21 2.43 10.82
N ALA A 36 -11.95 3.54 10.96
CA ALA A 36 -12.62 4.18 9.84
C ALA A 36 -11.63 4.72 8.81
N TYR A 37 -10.55 5.36 9.28
CA TYR A 37 -9.50 5.92 8.43
C TYR A 37 -8.83 4.84 7.57
N VAL A 38 -8.45 3.72 8.18
CA VAL A 38 -7.82 2.60 7.47
C VAL A 38 -8.78 2.01 6.43
N LEU A 39 -10.06 1.80 6.76
CA LEU A 39 -11.02 1.27 5.80
C LEU A 39 -11.25 2.18 4.58
N GLU A 40 -11.08 3.48 4.75
CA GLU A 40 -11.29 4.47 3.69
C GLU A 40 -10.05 4.61 2.80
N HIS A 41 -8.84 4.51 3.35
CA HIS A 41 -7.60 4.84 2.65
C HIS A 41 -6.68 3.64 2.36
N ALA A 42 -6.92 2.46 2.92
CA ALA A 42 -6.03 1.31 2.71
C ALA A 42 -6.08 0.77 1.27
N GLY A 43 -4.94 0.37 0.72
CA GLY A 43 -4.84 -0.29 -0.58
C GLY A 43 -4.86 0.66 -1.78
N ALA A 44 -5.01 0.11 -2.99
CA ALA A 44 -5.05 0.88 -4.23
C ALA A 44 -6.44 1.47 -4.44
N THR A 45 -6.62 2.75 -4.10
CA THR A 45 -7.92 3.44 -4.13
C THR A 45 -8.17 4.25 -5.38
N LEU A 46 -7.11 4.61 -6.11
CA LEU A 46 -7.18 5.49 -7.27
C LEU A 46 -7.21 4.68 -8.59
N PRO A 47 -8.04 5.10 -9.57
CA PRO A 47 -9.10 6.10 -9.50
C PRO A 47 -10.37 5.59 -8.77
N LYS A 48 -10.50 4.27 -8.65
CA LYS A 48 -11.58 3.60 -7.93
C LYS A 48 -11.03 2.27 -7.42
N ARG A 49 -11.40 1.90 -6.19
CA ARG A 49 -11.12 0.57 -5.63
C ARG A 49 -11.59 -0.53 -6.56
N ASP A 50 -10.78 -1.57 -6.70
CA ASP A 50 -11.18 -2.72 -7.49
C ASP A 50 -12.34 -3.48 -6.79
N PRO A 51 -13.03 -4.40 -7.50
CA PRO A 51 -14.11 -5.18 -6.91
C PRO A 51 -13.68 -6.07 -5.74
N VAL A 52 -12.42 -6.52 -5.71
CA VAL A 52 -11.87 -7.41 -4.68
C VAL A 52 -11.63 -6.63 -3.38
N ASP A 53 -10.98 -5.49 -3.45
CA ASP A 53 -10.76 -4.56 -2.35
C ASP A 53 -12.09 -4.06 -1.79
N THR A 54 -13.03 -3.71 -2.67
CA THR A 54 -14.38 -3.30 -2.27
C THR A 54 -15.09 -4.39 -1.46
N ARG A 55 -14.97 -5.66 -1.90
CA ARG A 55 -15.50 -6.81 -1.18
C ARG A 55 -14.83 -6.95 0.19
N VAL A 56 -13.49 -6.95 0.25
CA VAL A 56 -12.74 -7.11 1.50
C VAL A 56 -13.11 -6.02 2.51
N ILE A 57 -13.21 -4.76 2.09
CA ILE A 57 -13.59 -3.64 2.97
C ILE A 57 -15.01 -3.79 3.46
N THR A 58 -15.94 -4.23 2.60
CA THR A 58 -17.32 -4.48 3.00
C THR A 58 -17.39 -5.60 4.04
N GLN A 59 -16.61 -6.67 3.85
CA GLN A 59 -16.53 -7.78 4.81
C GLN A 59 -15.92 -7.34 6.14
N VAL A 60 -14.84 -6.56 6.12
CA VAL A 60 -14.23 -6.02 7.35
C VAL A 60 -15.18 -5.07 8.07
N ARG A 61 -15.90 -4.21 7.33
CA ARG A 61 -16.85 -3.24 7.88
C ARG A 61 -18.08 -3.90 8.50
N THR A 62 -18.59 -4.96 7.88
CA THR A 62 -19.84 -5.61 8.31
C THR A 62 -19.63 -6.85 9.18
N GLY A 63 -18.42 -7.44 9.16
CA GLY A 63 -18.14 -8.74 9.75
C GLY A 63 -18.86 -9.90 9.07
N LYS A 64 -19.49 -9.68 7.90
CA LYS A 64 -20.26 -10.68 7.17
C LYS A 64 -19.51 -11.12 5.94
N ILE A 65 -19.48 -12.42 5.70
CA ILE A 65 -18.89 -12.99 4.48
C ILE A 65 -19.85 -12.72 3.32
N ASP A 66 -19.30 -12.13 2.27
CA ASP A 66 -19.98 -11.91 1.01
C ASP A 66 -19.59 -13.01 0.01
N TYR A 67 -20.58 -13.80 -0.41
CA TYR A 67 -20.42 -14.93 -1.33
C TYR A 67 -21.61 -15.01 -2.29
N ILE A 68 -21.37 -15.51 -3.50
CA ILE A 68 -22.44 -15.68 -4.50
C ILE A 68 -23.19 -16.99 -4.20
N LYS A 69 -24.52 -16.91 -4.12
CA LYS A 69 -25.38 -18.04 -3.68
C LYS A 69 -25.42 -19.21 -4.66
N ASP A 70 -25.42 -18.92 -5.97
CA ASP A 70 -25.67 -19.90 -7.03
C ASP A 70 -24.44 -20.14 -7.91
N VAL A 71 -23.27 -20.31 -7.31
CA VAL A 71 -22.02 -20.55 -8.05
C VAL A 71 -21.87 -22.02 -8.43
N LYS A 72 -21.52 -22.27 -9.70
CA LYS A 72 -21.08 -23.58 -10.14
C LYS A 72 -19.79 -23.96 -9.38
N LEU A 73 -19.88 -24.98 -8.53
CA LEU A 73 -18.73 -25.48 -7.79
C LEU A 73 -17.69 -26.05 -8.76
N PRO A 74 -16.38 -25.91 -8.45
CA PRO A 74 -15.34 -26.47 -9.31
C PRO A 74 -15.45 -28.00 -9.36
N ASP A 75 -15.38 -28.55 -10.57
CA ASP A 75 -15.42 -29.99 -10.83
C ASP A 75 -14.13 -30.69 -10.33
N THR A 76 -13.02 -29.94 -10.23
CA THR A 76 -11.74 -30.42 -9.73
C THR A 76 -11.56 -30.10 -8.25
N GLN A 77 -11.24 -31.11 -7.45
CA GLN A 77 -10.97 -30.96 -6.02
C GLN A 77 -9.47 -31.01 -5.71
N PHE A 78 -9.05 -30.30 -4.66
CA PHE A 78 -7.73 -30.47 -4.07
C PHE A 78 -7.53 -31.93 -3.63
N LYS A 79 -6.34 -32.50 -3.88
CA LYS A 79 -5.98 -33.88 -3.49
C LYS A 79 -6.21 -34.16 -1.99
N HIS A 80 -6.04 -33.13 -1.14
CA HIS A 80 -6.33 -33.20 0.28
C HIS A 80 -7.20 -32.02 0.69
N ARG A 81 -8.47 -32.29 1.00
CA ARG A 81 -9.42 -31.28 1.50
C ARG A 81 -9.95 -31.71 2.88
N ARG A 82 -9.79 -30.84 3.88
CA ARG A 82 -10.28 -31.08 5.25
C ARG A 82 -11.68 -30.52 5.50
N LEU A 83 -12.13 -29.56 4.69
CA LEU A 83 -13.40 -28.86 4.87
C LEU A 83 -14.39 -29.18 3.73
N PRO A 84 -15.70 -29.15 3.99
CA PRO A 84 -16.74 -29.35 2.98
C PRO A 84 -16.64 -28.43 1.76
N ILE A 85 -17.30 -28.80 0.65
CA ILE A 85 -17.26 -28.03 -0.61
C ILE A 85 -17.87 -26.63 -0.47
N ASP A 86 -18.81 -26.47 0.46
CA ASP A 86 -19.51 -25.24 0.80
C ASP A 86 -18.77 -24.36 1.82
N SER A 87 -17.50 -24.66 2.12
CA SER A 87 -16.65 -23.84 3.00
C SER A 87 -16.53 -22.37 2.57
N TYR A 88 -16.81 -22.05 1.31
CA TYR A 88 -16.85 -20.69 0.81
C TYR A 88 -17.95 -19.83 1.46
N LYS A 89 -19.04 -20.46 1.93
CA LYS A 89 -20.08 -19.78 2.74
C LYS A 89 -19.55 -19.33 4.09
N ASN A 90 -18.47 -19.95 4.55
CA ASN A 90 -17.73 -19.60 5.77
C ASN A 90 -16.47 -18.76 5.47
N GLY A 91 -16.35 -18.19 4.26
CA GLY A 91 -15.27 -17.29 3.88
C GLY A 91 -14.02 -17.95 3.30
N ILE A 92 -14.02 -19.28 3.17
CA ILE A 92 -12.88 -20.02 2.61
C ILE A 92 -13.10 -20.21 1.11
N ILE A 93 -12.58 -19.25 0.35
CA ILE A 93 -12.65 -19.21 -1.11
C ILE A 93 -11.71 -20.29 -1.66
N THR A 94 -12.28 -21.25 -2.38
CA THR A 94 -11.54 -22.30 -3.10
C THR A 94 -11.49 -22.08 -4.60
N ASP A 95 -12.38 -21.22 -5.13
CA ASP A 95 -12.40 -20.83 -6.53
C ASP A 95 -12.82 -19.34 -6.65
N PRO A 96 -12.15 -18.53 -7.48
CA PRO A 96 -12.49 -17.10 -7.65
C PRO A 96 -13.95 -16.86 -8.04
N SER A 97 -14.59 -17.77 -8.78
CA SER A 97 -16.01 -17.66 -9.17
C SER A 97 -16.96 -17.58 -7.98
N GLN A 98 -16.57 -18.11 -6.81
CA GLN A 98 -17.36 -18.09 -5.57
C GLN A 98 -17.64 -16.66 -5.05
N VAL A 99 -16.85 -15.70 -5.53
CA VAL A 99 -16.84 -14.32 -5.05
C VAL A 99 -16.75 -13.30 -6.20
N GLY A 100 -17.21 -13.68 -7.40
CA GLY A 100 -17.33 -12.78 -8.56
C GLY A 100 -16.29 -12.98 -9.66
N GLY A 101 -15.34 -13.89 -9.47
CA GLY A 101 -14.28 -14.16 -10.44
C GLY A 101 -13.17 -13.10 -10.41
N TYR A 102 -12.27 -13.19 -11.39
CA TYR A 102 -11.25 -12.16 -11.58
C TYR A 102 -11.88 -10.92 -12.21
N PRO A 103 -11.61 -9.71 -11.68
CA PRO A 103 -12.07 -8.48 -12.31
C PRO A 103 -11.46 -8.36 -13.71
N THR A 104 -12.28 -7.94 -14.67
CA THR A 104 -11.78 -7.55 -16.00
C THR A 104 -11.34 -6.09 -15.92
N TYR A 105 -10.04 -5.85 -16.08
CA TYR A 105 -9.49 -4.50 -16.12
C TYR A 105 -9.62 -3.93 -17.53
N ALA A 106 -10.58 -3.02 -17.72
CA ALA A 106 -10.71 -2.22 -18.94
C ALA A 106 -10.13 -0.83 -18.69
N GLY A 107 -9.09 -0.47 -19.45
CA GLY A 107 -8.44 0.83 -19.36
C GLY A 107 -7.61 1.13 -20.60
N LYS A 108 -7.42 2.42 -20.87
CA LYS A 108 -6.44 2.87 -21.88
C LYS A 108 -5.11 3.06 -21.14
N PRO A 109 -4.08 2.23 -21.41
CA PRO A 109 -2.77 2.46 -20.81
C PRO A 109 -2.22 3.81 -21.26
N TYR A 110 -1.41 4.43 -20.41
CA TYR A 110 -0.63 5.60 -20.82
C TYR A 110 0.36 5.20 -21.92
N ALA A 111 0.70 6.15 -22.78
CA ALA A 111 1.80 5.94 -23.72
C ALA A 111 3.11 5.91 -22.94
N ASP A 112 3.87 4.84 -23.16
CA ASP A 112 5.17 4.56 -22.57
C ASP A 112 5.99 3.91 -23.69
N ALA A 113 6.81 4.73 -24.36
CA ALA A 113 7.47 4.38 -25.61
C ALA A 113 8.69 3.46 -25.40
N ASP A 114 9.38 3.54 -24.27
CA ASP A 114 10.53 2.71 -23.93
C ASP A 114 10.22 1.58 -22.94
N LYS A 115 8.99 1.57 -22.38
CA LYS A 115 8.40 0.52 -21.54
C LYS A 115 9.08 0.39 -20.18
N ASP A 116 9.50 1.52 -19.61
CA ASP A 116 10.17 1.56 -18.32
C ASP A 116 9.21 1.77 -17.12
N GLY A 117 7.93 2.00 -17.42
CA GLY A 117 6.88 2.20 -16.42
C GLY A 117 6.53 3.67 -16.15
N MET A 118 7.21 4.63 -16.78
CA MET A 118 6.85 6.05 -16.77
C MET A 118 6.08 6.44 -18.04
N PRO A 119 5.03 7.28 -17.94
CA PRO A 119 4.36 7.82 -19.12
C PRO A 119 5.20 8.88 -19.85
N ASP A 120 5.19 8.83 -21.19
CA ASP A 120 5.87 9.81 -22.06
C ASP A 120 5.56 11.27 -21.70
N ASP A 121 4.31 11.54 -21.31
CA ASP A 121 3.84 12.89 -20.95
C ASP A 121 4.42 13.36 -19.61
N TYR A 122 4.61 12.45 -18.66
CA TYR A 122 5.25 12.74 -17.38
C TYR A 122 6.74 13.00 -17.59
N GLU A 123 7.40 12.18 -18.39
CA GLU A 123 8.82 12.31 -18.69
C GLU A 123 9.15 13.64 -19.33
N LYS A 124 8.43 14.00 -20.40
CA LYS A 124 8.59 15.30 -21.09
C LYS A 124 8.35 16.48 -20.14
N LYS A 125 7.39 16.37 -19.23
CA LYS A 125 7.09 17.42 -18.25
C LYS A 125 8.20 17.58 -17.20
N ASN A 126 8.91 16.51 -16.87
CA ASN A 126 9.98 16.50 -15.88
C ASN A 126 11.39 16.60 -16.50
N GLY A 127 11.47 16.76 -17.82
CA GLY A 127 12.74 16.91 -18.55
C GLY A 127 13.52 15.60 -18.75
N LEU A 128 12.79 14.47 -18.74
CA LEU A 128 13.29 13.12 -19.03
C LEU A 128 13.10 12.75 -20.51
N ASP A 129 13.70 11.65 -20.95
CA ASP A 129 13.68 11.22 -22.35
C ASP A 129 12.84 9.95 -22.51
N ALA A 130 11.62 10.11 -23.04
CA ALA A 130 10.63 9.06 -23.30
C ALA A 130 11.05 7.94 -24.28
N LYS A 131 12.34 7.83 -24.59
CA LYS A 131 12.92 6.77 -25.42
C LYS A 131 14.09 6.07 -24.72
N ASN A 132 14.37 6.44 -23.47
CA ASN A 132 15.52 5.99 -22.72
C ASN A 132 15.10 5.30 -21.42
N ALA A 133 14.79 3.99 -21.52
CA ALA A 133 14.35 3.17 -20.39
C ALA A 133 15.31 3.10 -19.18
N ALA A 134 16.54 3.62 -19.30
CA ALA A 134 17.47 3.71 -18.18
C ALA A 134 17.18 4.90 -17.25
N ASP A 135 16.38 5.87 -17.69
CA ASP A 135 16.14 7.09 -16.92
C ASP A 135 15.11 6.89 -15.80
N ALA A 136 14.14 5.97 -15.90
CA ALA A 136 13.30 5.55 -14.76
C ALA A 136 14.14 5.18 -13.54
N GLY A 137 15.20 4.41 -13.75
CA GLY A 137 16.12 3.96 -12.71
C GLY A 137 17.18 4.98 -12.31
N ALA A 138 17.32 6.09 -13.04
CA ALA A 138 18.31 7.11 -12.73
C ALA A 138 17.92 7.90 -11.48
N ILE A 139 18.91 8.17 -10.62
CA ILE A 139 18.70 8.92 -9.38
C ILE A 139 18.63 10.42 -9.70
N ALA A 140 17.50 11.03 -9.38
CA ALA A 140 17.28 12.46 -9.51
C ALA A 140 18.06 13.24 -8.44
N LYS A 141 18.09 14.57 -8.59
CA LYS A 141 18.83 15.48 -7.68
C LYS A 141 18.35 15.41 -6.22
N ASN A 142 17.13 14.94 -5.99
CA ASN A 142 16.55 14.76 -4.66
C ASN A 142 16.92 13.43 -3.99
N GLY A 143 17.70 12.57 -4.66
CA GLY A 143 18.15 11.28 -4.13
C GLY A 143 17.20 10.10 -4.37
N TYR A 144 16.07 10.33 -5.04
CA TYR A 144 15.11 9.27 -5.42
C TYR A 144 15.21 8.95 -6.91
N ALA A 145 14.89 7.73 -7.30
CA ALA A 145 14.80 7.36 -8.72
C ALA A 145 13.64 8.11 -9.40
N ASN A 146 13.74 8.36 -10.70
CA ASN A 146 12.69 9.06 -11.45
C ASN A 146 11.34 8.32 -11.38
N ILE A 147 11.35 6.99 -11.39
CA ILE A 147 10.15 6.17 -11.22
C ILE A 147 9.51 6.34 -9.84
N GLU A 148 10.31 6.53 -8.78
CA GLU A 148 9.78 6.77 -7.43
C GLU A 148 9.14 8.15 -7.33
N ASN A 149 9.73 9.16 -7.97
CA ASN A 149 9.13 10.49 -8.08
C ASN A 149 7.80 10.43 -8.85
N TYR A 150 7.73 9.65 -9.94
CA TYR A 150 6.50 9.44 -10.69
C TYR A 150 5.43 8.78 -9.83
N LEU A 151 5.73 7.64 -9.20
CA LEU A 151 4.78 6.92 -8.35
C LEU A 151 4.25 7.79 -7.19
N ASN A 152 5.12 8.59 -6.57
CA ASN A 152 4.70 9.54 -5.54
C ASN A 152 3.82 10.67 -6.08
N SER A 153 3.97 11.06 -7.36
CA SER A 153 3.15 12.08 -8.00
C SER A 153 1.73 11.62 -8.35
N LEU A 154 1.51 10.30 -8.44
CA LEU A 154 0.20 9.71 -8.76
C LEU A 154 -0.82 9.84 -7.64
N VAL A 155 -0.37 10.17 -6.43
CA VAL A 155 -1.22 10.28 -5.26
C VAL A 155 -1.22 11.72 -4.77
N ASP A 156 -2.39 12.29 -4.49
CA ASP A 156 -2.44 13.61 -3.87
C ASP A 156 -1.95 13.48 -2.43
N VAL A 157 -0.81 14.12 -2.12
CA VAL A 157 -0.22 14.13 -0.78
C VAL A 157 -1.18 14.75 0.25
N LYS A 158 -2.18 15.53 -0.16
CA LYS A 158 -3.25 16.01 0.74
C LYS A 158 -4.14 14.86 1.24
N ASP A 159 -4.36 13.84 0.41
CA ASP A 159 -5.19 12.67 0.71
C ASP A 159 -4.41 11.58 1.48
N VAL A 160 -3.07 11.63 1.44
CA VAL A 160 -2.17 10.71 2.16
C VAL A 160 -1.46 11.40 3.32
N LYS A 161 -2.03 12.48 3.84
CA LYS A 161 -1.62 13.01 5.13
C LYS A 161 -2.42 12.31 6.21
N PRO A 162 -1.77 11.61 7.16
CA PRO A 162 -2.49 11.20 8.36
C PRO A 162 -3.15 12.44 8.98
N VAL A 163 -4.39 12.27 9.43
CA VAL A 163 -5.25 13.35 9.94
C VAL A 163 -4.42 14.22 10.88
N GLY A 164 -4.15 15.47 10.50
CA GLY A 164 -3.33 16.39 11.29
C GLY A 164 -3.77 16.31 12.74
N GLY A 165 -2.79 16.03 13.63
CA GLY A 165 -3.03 15.53 14.98
C GLY A 165 -4.30 16.09 15.58
N VAL A 166 -5.27 15.21 15.84
CA VAL A 166 -6.48 15.58 16.58
C VAL A 166 -5.97 16.20 17.88
N GLU A 167 -6.25 17.48 18.12
CA GLU A 167 -5.97 18.10 19.41
C GLU A 167 -6.49 17.15 20.49
N MET A 168 -5.56 16.56 21.23
CA MET A 168 -5.89 15.78 22.42
C MET A 168 -6.52 16.79 23.36
N GLY A 169 -7.86 16.84 23.37
CA GLY A 169 -8.60 17.79 24.17
C GLY A 169 -8.07 17.78 25.59
N ASN A 170 -7.74 18.96 26.11
CA ASN A 170 -7.30 19.24 27.48
C ASN A 170 -8.30 18.68 28.50
N GLY A 171 -8.21 17.39 28.75
CA GLY A 171 -9.03 16.66 29.71
C GLY A 171 -8.09 15.94 30.65
N LEU A 172 -7.38 16.69 31.49
CA LEU A 172 -6.93 16.33 32.84
C LEU A 172 -6.05 17.46 33.41
N THR A 173 -6.70 18.57 33.78
CA THR A 173 -6.17 19.50 34.78
C THR A 173 -7.28 19.75 35.79
N LYS A 174 -7.37 18.87 36.80
CA LYS A 174 -7.96 19.11 38.13
C LYS A 174 -7.89 17.81 38.95
N MET A 175 -6.82 17.66 39.73
CA MET A 175 -6.80 17.73 41.20
C MET A 175 -5.36 17.68 41.67
#